data_AF-X0YI07-F1
#
_entry.id   AF-X0YI07-F1
#
_cell.length_a   1.000
_cell.length_b   1.000
_cell.length_c   1.000
_cell.angle_alpha   90.00
_cell.angle_beta   90.00
_cell.angle_gamma   90.00
#
_symmetry.space_group_name_H-M   'P 1'
#
loop_
_entity.id
_entity.type
_entity.pdbx_description
1 polymer ?
#
loop_
_entity_poly.entity_id
_entity_poly.type
_entity_poly.pdbx_seq_one_letter_code
_entity_poly.pdbx_strand_id
1 'polypeptide(L)' 'MAKQIIGKIKLEIPAGQANPAPPVGPALGQHGVNIMEFCKAFNNKTKDQEGMIIPVVITVYKDRSFAFITKTP' A
#
# COMPACT_ATOMS: atom_id res chain seq x y z
N MET A 1 10.58 17.42 -11.41
CA MET A 1 11.62 16.93 -10.47
C MET A 1 11.17 15.57 -9.95
N ALA A 2 11.97 14.51 -10.11
CA ALA A 2 11.60 13.18 -9.64
C ALA A 2 11.71 13.11 -8.11
N LYS A 3 10.66 12.64 -7.43
CA LYS A 3 10.69 12.45 -5.97
C LYS A 3 11.72 11.38 -5.61
N GLN A 4 12.59 11.66 -4.63
CA GLN A 4 13.60 10.71 -4.16
C GLN A 4 12.92 9.54 -3.44
N ILE A 5 13.12 8.33 -3.94
CA ILE A 5 12.62 7.09 -3.34
C ILE A 5 13.53 6.72 -2.15
N ILE A 6 12.92 6.44 -1.00
CA ILE A 6 13.63 5.98 0.21
C ILE A 6 13.42 4.49 0.48
N GLY A 7 12.38 3.88 -0.10
CA GLY A 7 12.09 2.47 0.11
C GLY A 7 10.99 1.94 -0.80
N LYS A 8 10.93 0.61 -0.92
CA LYS A 8 9.84 -0.11 -1.58
C LYS A 8 9.37 -1.23 -0.67
N ILE A 9 8.07 -1.30 -0.45
CA ILE A 9 7.40 -2.31 0.36
C ILE A 9 6.57 -3.18 -0.59
N LYS A 10 6.61 -4.50 -0.42
CA LYS A 10 5.76 -5.44 -1.15
C LYS A 10 4.86 -6.14 -0.15
N LEU A 11 3.56 -6.11 -0.40
CA LEU A 11 2.56 -6.77 0.44
C LEU A 11 1.58 -7.54 -0.45
N GLU A 12 0.94 -8.54 0.14
CA GLU A 12 -0.18 -9.26 -0.45
C GLU A 12 -1.38 -9.01 0.44
N ILE A 13 -2.43 -8.41 -0.12
CA ILE A 13 -3.59 -7.96 0.65
C ILE A 13 -4.85 -8.42 -0.06
N PRO A 14 -5.83 -9.01 0.65
CA PRO A 14 -7.13 -9.31 0.06
C PRO A 14 -7.79 -8.02 -0.45
N ALA A 15 -8.30 -8.07 -1.67
CA ALA A 15 -8.99 -6.96 -2.31
C ALA A 15 -10.11 -6.40 -1.42
N GLY A 16 -10.19 -5.08 -1.30
CA GLY A 16 -11.20 -4.39 -0.48
C GLY A 16 -10.99 -4.49 1.03
N GLN A 17 -9.99 -5.23 1.53
CA GLN A 17 -9.83 -5.57 2.95
C GLN A 17 -8.50 -5.11 3.58
N ALA A 18 -7.80 -4.14 2.99
CA ALA A 18 -6.66 -3.50 3.65
C ALA A 18 -7.09 -2.84 4.96
N ASN A 19 -6.36 -3.16 6.03
CA ASN A 19 -6.55 -2.59 7.36
C ASN A 19 -5.18 -2.36 8.04
N PRO A 20 -5.11 -1.58 9.15
CA PRO A 20 -3.84 -1.27 9.83
C PRO A 20 -3.20 -2.43 10.59
N ALA A 21 -3.76 -3.65 10.57
CA ALA A 21 -3.17 -4.78 11.27
C ALA A 21 -1.87 -5.25 10.59
N PRO A 22 -1.04 -6.05 11.28
CA PRO A 22 0.09 -6.72 10.64
C PRO A 22 -0.37 -7.57 9.44
N PRO A 23 0.34 -7.53 8.29
CA PRO A 23 1.66 -6.91 8.08
C PRO A 23 1.63 -5.42 7.68
N VAL A 24 0.47 -4.86 7.32
CA VAL A 24 0.32 -3.52 6.72
C VAL A 24 0.79 -2.43 7.68
N GLY A 25 0.27 -2.40 8.91
CA GLY A 25 0.58 -1.37 9.90
C GLY A 25 2.08 -1.22 10.18
N PRO A 26 2.78 -2.28 10.61
CA PRO A 26 4.22 -2.23 10.84
C PRO A 26 5.02 -1.89 9.57
N ALA A 27 4.65 -2.46 8.42
CA ALA A 27 5.40 -2.29 7.17
C ALA A 27 5.39 -0.84 6.65
N LEU A 28 4.24 -0.14 6.76
CA LEU A 28 4.10 1.25 6.35
C LEU A 28 4.53 2.23 7.46
N GLY A 29 4.23 1.90 8.72
CA GLY A 29 4.55 2.72 9.89
C GLY A 29 6.05 2.93 10.10
N GLN A 30 6.88 1.91 9.87
CA GLN A 30 8.35 2.03 9.96
C GLN A 30 8.92 3.07 8.98
N HIS A 31 8.20 3.39 7.91
CA HIS A 31 8.59 4.38 6.90
C HIS A 31 7.85 5.72 7.04
N GLY A 32 7.06 5.90 8.10
CA GLY A 32 6.29 7.12 8.36
C GLY A 32 5.18 7.38 7.33
N VAL A 33 4.68 6.33 6.67
CA VAL A 33 3.60 6.43 5.68
C VAL A 33 2.24 6.45 6.36
N ASN A 34 1.30 7.20 5.80
CA ASN A 34 -0.07 7.24 6.29
C ASN A 34 -0.83 5.92 5.99
N ILE A 35 -0.91 5.05 7.00
CA ILE A 35 -1.51 3.72 6.89
C ILE A 35 -3.00 3.81 6.53
N MET A 36 -3.75 4.70 7.17
CA MET A 36 -5.20 4.83 6.97
C MET A 36 -5.53 5.30 5.54
N GLU A 37 -4.72 6.21 5.01
CA GLU A 37 -4.86 6.68 3.63
C GLU A 37 -4.55 5.57 2.63
N PHE A 38 -3.48 4.81 2.86
CA PHE A 38 -3.17 3.63 2.05
C PHE A 38 -4.33 2.62 2.06
N CYS A 39 -4.85 2.24 3.23
CA CYS A 39 -5.94 1.27 3.33
C CYS A 39 -7.19 1.73 2.56
N LYS A 40 -7.59 3.00 2.72
CA LYS A 40 -8.73 3.55 1.97
C LYS A 40 -8.49 3.55 0.46
N ALA A 41 -7.32 4.00 0.01
CA ALA A 41 -6.98 4.06 -1.40
C ALA A 41 -6.89 2.67 -2.03
N PHE A 42 -6.30 1.70 -1.33
CA PHE A 42 -6.20 0.32 -1.79
C PHE A 42 -7.58 -0.33 -1.88
N ASN A 43 -8.43 -0.19 -0.85
CA ASN A 43 -9.76 -0.79 -0.83
C ASN A 43 -10.64 -0.24 -1.94
N ASN A 44 -10.60 1.07 -2.18
CA ASN A 44 -11.32 1.68 -3.29
C ASN A 44 -10.81 1.21 -4.66
N LYS A 45 -9.49 1.05 -4.83
CA LYS A 45 -8.88 0.62 -6.09
C LYS A 45 -9.07 -0.87 -6.39
N THR A 46 -9.26 -1.68 -5.36
CA THR A 46 -9.42 -3.14 -5.47
C THR A 46 -10.86 -3.61 -5.26
N LYS A 47 -11.82 -2.68 -5.11
CA LYS A 47 -13.22 -3.00 -4.82
C LYS A 47 -13.85 -3.94 -5.85
N ASP A 48 -13.49 -3.80 -7.13
CA ASP A 48 -14.03 -4.65 -8.20
C ASP A 48 -13.32 -6.02 -8.33
N GLN A 49 -12.34 -6.29 -7.46
CA GLN A 49 -11.54 -7.52 -7.44
C GLN A 49 -11.76 -8.31 -6.14
N GLU A 50 -12.88 -8.07 -5.44
CA GLU A 50 -13.24 -8.77 -4.21
C GLU A 50 -13.12 -10.29 -4.36
N GLY A 51 -12.53 -10.93 -3.33
CA GLY A 51 -12.26 -12.37 -3.33
C GLY A 51 -10.87 -12.77 -3.85
N MET A 52 -10.07 -11.83 -4.35
CA MET A 52 -8.68 -12.09 -4.78
C MET A 52 -7.65 -11.50 -3.81
N ILE A 53 -6.48 -12.16 -3.72
CA ILE A 53 -5.30 -11.60 -3.06
C ILE A 53 -4.56 -10.75 -4.10
N ILE A 54 -4.37 -9.46 -3.80
CA ILE A 54 -3.74 -8.51 -4.73
C ILE A 54 -2.33 -8.19 -4.22
N PRO A 55 -1.29 -8.56 -4.98
CA PRO A 55 0.07 -8.10 -4.71
C PRO A 55 0.17 -6.59 -4.94
N VAL A 56 0.71 -5.87 -3.97
CA VAL A 56 0.88 -4.41 -4.03
C VAL A 56 2.33 -4.03 -3.76
N VAL A 57 2.84 -3.11 -4.57
CA VAL A 57 4.17 -2.52 -4.39
C VAL A 57 4.00 -1.06 -4.02
N ILE A 58 4.38 -0.70 -2.81
CA ILE A 58 4.33 0.65 -2.28
C ILE A 58 5.72 1.25 -2.38
N THR A 59 5.84 2.37 -3.08
CA THR A 59 7.06 3.17 -3.16
C THR A 59 6.93 4.32 -2.18
N VAL A 60 7.89 4.43 -1.26
CA VAL A 60 7.94 5.50 -0.27
C VAL A 60 8.96 6.55 -0.72
N TYR A 61 8.56 7.81 -0.63
CA TYR A 61 9.39 8.96 -0.98
C TYR A 61 9.90 9.68 0.26
N LYS A 62 10.99 10.44 0.11
CA LYS A 62 11.65 11.17 1.20
C LYS A 62 10.76 12.22 1.88
N ASP A 63 9.77 12.75 1.15
CA ASP A 63 8.76 13.69 1.66
C ASP A 63 7.65 12.99 2.48
N ARG A 64 7.81 11.69 2.81
CA ARG A 64 6.81 10.83 3.46
C ARG A 64 5.55 10.59 2.62
N SER A 65 5.53 11.06 1.38
CA SER A 65 4.49 10.65 0.43
C SER A 65 4.75 9.22 -0.04
N PHE A 66 3.70 8.58 -0.54
CA PHE A 66 3.79 7.23 -1.08
C PHE A 66 3.02 7.15 -2.40
N ALA A 67 3.44 6.20 -3.24
CA ALA A 67 2.67 5.76 -4.38
C ALA A 67 2.59 4.24 -4.34
N PHE A 68 1.51 3.65 -4.83
CA PHE A 68 1.41 2.20 -4.89
C PHE A 68 0.86 1.73 -6.23
N ILE A 69 1.33 0.56 -6.64
CA ILE A 69 0.84 -0.17 -7.81
C ILE A 69 0.28 -1.50 -7.33
N THR A 70 -0.95 -1.77 -7.72
CA THR A 70 -1.59 -3.09 -7.58
C THR A 70 -1.21 -3.91 -8.80
N LYS A 71 -0.75 -5.13 -8.60
CA LYS A 71 -0.58 -6.10 -9.68
C LYS A 71 -1.82 -6.97 -9.71
N THR A 72 -2.37 -7.19 -10.90
CA THR A 72 -3.37 -8.23 -11.09
C THR A 72 -2.67 -9.58 -10.89
N PRO A 73 -3.22 -10.50 -10.09
CA PRO A 73 -2.67 -11.84 -9.95
C PRO A 73 -2.66 -12.61 -11.28
#